data_AF-A0A933IYU3-F1
#
_entry.id   AF-A0A933IYU3-F1
#
_cell.length_a   1.000
_cell.length_b   1.000
_cell.length_c   1.000
_cell.angle_alpha   90.00
_cell.angle_beta   90.00
_cell.angle_gamma   90.00
#
_symmetry.space_group_name_H-M   'P 1'
#
loop_
_entity.id
_entity.type
_entity.pdbx_description
1 polymer ?
#
loop_
_entity_poly.entity_id
_entity_poly.type
_entity_poly.pdbx_seq_one_letter_code
_entity_poly.pdbx_strand_id
1 'polypeptide(L)' 'MRELTETEKQQLWEEVRAEFPGDQMMQEIHYIRLLHHHQLEFASFEDRVGFFASVQQKEPARLTE' A
#
# COMPACT_ATOMS: atom_id res chain seq x y z
N MET A 1 11.56 -2.52 -7.11
CA MET A 1 10.60 -2.44 -5.99
C MET A 1 10.77 -3.68 -5.12
N ARG A 2 10.92 -3.53 -3.80
CA ARG A 2 11.14 -4.66 -2.89
C ARG A 2 9.79 -5.25 -2.47
N GLU A 3 9.65 -6.57 -2.49
CA GLU A 3 8.49 -7.23 -1.86
C GLU A 3 8.75 -7.43 -0.37
N LEU A 4 7.76 -7.09 0.47
CA LEU A 4 7.81 -7.40 1.89
C LEU A 4 7.50 -8.89 2.10
N THR A 5 8.22 -9.49 3.03
CA THR A 5 7.93 -10.83 3.52
C THR A 5 6.62 -10.87 4.31
N GLU A 6 6.02 -12.04 4.47
CA GLU A 6 4.81 -12.19 5.28
C GLU A 6 5.02 -11.77 6.74
N THR A 7 6.21 -12.00 7.29
CA THR A 7 6.55 -11.55 8.65
C THR A 7 6.54 -10.02 8.77
N GLU A 8 7.10 -9.32 7.79
CA GLU A 8 7.11 -7.85 7.78
C GLU A 8 5.70 -7.27 7.59
N LYS A 9 4.87 -7.89 6.73
CA LYS A 9 3.46 -7.52 6.57
C LYS A 9 2.67 -7.70 7.87
N GLN A 10 2.90 -8.81 8.58
CA GLN A 10 2.27 -9.09 9.87
C GLN A 10 2.65 -8.02 10.91
N GLN A 11 3.94 -7.68 11.01
CA GLN A 11 4.43 -6.65 11.93
C GLN A 11 3.79 -5.28 11.65
N LEU A 12 3.77 -4.85 10.38
CA LEU A 12 3.10 -3.63 9.97
C LEU A 12 1.62 -3.61 10.33
N TRP A 13 0.93 -4.74 10.16
CA TRP A 13 -0.48 -4.85 10.50
C TRP A 13 -0.72 -4.73 12.02
N GLU A 14 0.14 -5.34 12.85
CA GLU A 14 0.06 -5.20 14.30
C GLU A 14 0.25 -3.74 14.75
N GLU A 15 1.23 -3.04 14.18
CA GLU A 15 1.48 -1.62 14.46
C GLU A 15 0.27 -0.74 14.09
N VAL A 16 -0.31 -0.95 12.91
CA VAL A 16 -1.50 -0.24 12.44
C VAL A 16 -2.69 -0.45 13.37
N ARG A 17 -2.93 -1.67 13.84
CA ARG A 17 -4.03 -1.98 14.77
C ARG A 17 -3.83 -1.32 16.13
N ALA A 18 -2.59 -1.20 16.58
CA ALA A 18 -2.26 -0.51 17.83
C ALA A 18 -2.45 1.02 17.72
N GLU A 19 -2.18 1.61 16.55
CA GLU A 19 -2.32 3.05 16.31
C GLU A 19 -3.78 3.49 16.10
N PHE A 20 -4.59 2.67 15.42
CA PHE A 20 -5.99 2.99 15.12
C PHE A 20 -6.96 1.96 15.74
N PRO A 21 -7.02 1.80 17.07
CA PRO A 21 -7.85 0.79 17.70
C PRO A 21 -9.35 1.08 17.44
N GLY A 22 -10.03 0.15 16.76
CA GLY A 22 -11.46 0.24 16.50
C GLY A 22 -11.87 1.05 15.28
N ASP A 23 -10.94 1.67 14.56
CA ASP A 23 -11.21 2.33 13.27
C ASP A 23 -10.68 1.46 12.11
N GLN A 24 -11.51 0.52 11.67
CA GLN A 24 -11.14 -0.44 10.62
C GLN A 24 -10.78 0.26 9.30
N MET A 25 -11.47 1.34 8.94
CA MET A 25 -11.21 2.04 7.68
C MET A 25 -9.84 2.72 7.72
N MET A 26 -9.50 3.37 8.84
CA MET A 26 -8.17 3.95 9.01
C MET A 26 -7.07 2.89 9.06
N GLN A 27 -7.32 1.73 9.66
CA GLN A 27 -6.38 0.61 9.65
C GLN A 27 -6.06 0.17 8.21
N GLU A 28 -7.08 -0.07 7.39
CA GLU A 28 -6.89 -0.52 6.01
C GLU A 28 -6.14 0.52 5.16
N ILE A 29 -6.53 1.80 5.25
CA ILE A 29 -5.88 2.90 4.52
C ILE A 29 -4.41 3.05 4.96
N HIS A 30 -4.16 3.05 6.26
CA HIS A 30 -2.81 3.26 6.79
C HIS A 30 -1.89 2.09 6.45
N TYR A 31 -2.38 0.86 6.55
CA TYR A 31 -1.62 -0.33 6.17
C TYR A 31 -1.20 -0.31 4.70
N ILE A 32 -2.12 0.01 3.78
CA ILE A 32 -1.80 0.11 2.34
C ILE A 32 -0.73 1.19 2.10
N ARG A 33 -0.84 2.34 2.78
CA ARG A 33 0.14 3.43 2.69
C ARG A 33 1.52 2.97 3.15
N LEU A 34 1.63 2.30 4.29
CA LEU A 34 2.89 1.80 4.82
C LEU A 34 3.49 0.71 3.93
N LEU A 35 2.65 -0.19 3.42
CA LEU A 35 3.06 -1.22 2.48
C LEU A 35 3.73 -0.59 1.25
N HIS A 36 3.07 0.37 0.60
CA HIS A 36 3.65 1.07 -0.55
C HIS A 36 4.91 1.88 -0.18
N HIS A 37 4.93 2.50 0.99
CA HIS A 37 6.10 3.24 1.46
C HIS A 37 7.35 2.34 1.52
N HIS A 38 7.25 1.18 2.19
CA HIS A 38 8.37 0.25 2.31
C HIS A 38 8.75 -0.42 0.99
N GLN A 39 7.78 -0.72 0.12
CA GLN A 39 8.07 -1.28 -1.20
C GLN A 39 8.83 -0.29 -2.11
N LEU A 40 8.55 1.02 -1.94
CA LEU A 40 9.12 2.11 -2.74
C LEU A 40 10.32 2.83 -2.08
N GLU A 41 10.64 2.51 -0.83
CA GLU A 41 11.69 3.18 -0.04
C GLU A 41 13.03 3.19 -0.79
N PHE A 42 13.40 2.05 -1.39
CA PHE A 42 14.62 1.88 -2.18
C PHE A 42 14.37 1.89 -3.70
N ALA A 43 13.14 2.16 -4.13
CA ALA A 43 12.82 2.25 -5.55
C ALA A 43 13.38 3.54 -6.13
N SER A 44 13.99 3.45 -7.32
CA SER A 44 14.42 4.64 -8.06
C SER A 44 13.21 5.51 -8.44
N PHE A 45 13.44 6.77 -8.78
CA PHE A 45 12.35 7.66 -9.23
C PHE A 45 11.59 7.06 -10.42
N GLU A 46 12.30 6.44 -11.37
CA GLU A 46 11.71 5.77 -12.53
C GLU A 46 10.83 4.58 -12.13
N ASP A 47 11.28 3.77 -11.16
CA ASP A 47 10.49 2.65 -10.61
C ASP A 47 9.21 3.13 -9.92
N ARG A 48 9.28 4.26 -9.20
CA ARG A 48 8.12 4.88 -8.54
C ARG A 48 7.09 5.33 -9.57
N VAL A 49 7.53 5.99 -10.64
CA VAL A 49 6.65 6.43 -11.75
C VAL A 49 6.01 5.22 -12.43
N GLY A 50 6.77 4.17 -12.72
CA GLY A 50 6.26 2.93 -13.30
C GLY A 50 5.20 2.25 -12.42
N PHE A 51 5.43 2.19 -11.11
CA PHE A 51 4.47 1.62 -10.16
C PHE A 51 3.13 2.38 -10.19
N PHE A 52 3.14 3.70 -10.00
CA PHE A 52 1.90 4.49 -9.99
C PHE A 52 1.17 4.47 -11.34
N ALA A 53 1.89 4.47 -12.45
CA ALA A 53 1.30 4.33 -13.78
C ALA A 53 0.62 2.97 -13.99
N SER A 54 1.16 1.90 -13.39
CA SER A 54 0.58 0.55 -13.45
C SER A 54 -0.65 0.38 -12.56
N VAL A 55 -0.73 1.12 -11.45
CA VAL A 55 -1.87 1.11 -10.52
C VAL A 55 -3.05 1.88 -11.13
N GLN A 56 -2.83 3.01 -11.80
CA GLN A 56 -3.90 3.77 -12.47
C GLN A 56 -4.55 3.02 -13.65
N GLN A 57 -3.82 2.15 -14.34
CA GLN A 57 -4.36 1.37 -15.46
C GLN A 57 -5.24 0.17 -15.02
N LYS A 58 -5.29 -0.14 -13.72
CA LYS A 58 -6.10 -1.24 -13.17
C LYS A 58 -7.48 -0.81 -12.67
N GLU A 59 -7.87 0.46 -12.78
CA GLU A 59 -9.28 0.84 -12.67
C GLU A 59 -9.96 0.58 -14.03
N PRO A 60 -10.78 -0.49 -14.19
CA PRO A 60 -11.65 -0.56 -15.35
C PRO A 60 -12.65 0.59 -15.23
N ALA A 61 -12.81 1.33 -16.33
CA ALA A 61 -13.87 2.31 -16.49
C ALA A 61 -15.21 1.75 -15.99
N ARG A 62 -15.63 2.15 -14.79
CA ARG A 62 -17.04 2.14 -14.42
C ARG A 62 -17.59 3.51 -14.75
N LEU A 63 -17.96 3.67 -16.01
CA LEU A 63 -19.00 4.60 -16.44
C LEU A 63 -20.13 3.69 -16.93
N THR A 64 -21.20 3.46 -16.14
CA THR A 64 -22.52 4.12 -16.25
C THR A 64 -23.00 4.21 -17.70
N GLU A 65 -24.13 3.66 -18.14
CA GLU A 65 -25.42 3.33 -17.51
C GLU A 65 -26.03 2.03 -18.09
#